data_AF-A0A644U2C7-F1
#
_entry.id   AF-A0A644U2C7-F1
#
_cell.length_a   1.000
_cell.length_b   1.000
_cell.length_c   1.000
_cell.angle_alpha   90.00
_cell.angle_beta   90.00
_cell.angle_gamma   90.00
#
_symmetry.space_group_name_H-M   'P 1'
#
loop_
_entity.id
_entity.type
_entity.pdbx_description
1 polymer ?
#
loop_
_entity_poly.entity_id
_entity_poly.type
_entity_poly.pdbx_seq_one_letter_code
_entity_poly.pdbx_strand_id
1 'polypeptide(L)'
;MFKLNSNELINIFGIIESNEVEDGLNPTFTRDNNSFYYKFEKIHFLFINNVTIAFNKLQFDKSNIRFYIGNEAVSATSILNIEDINL
;
A
#
# COMPACT_ATOMS: atom_id res chain seq x y z
N MET A 1 20.70 4.13 -5.33
CA MET A 1 19.61 4.23 -4.33
C MET A 1 18.44 4.88 -5.07
N PHE A 2 17.40 4.11 -5.37
CA PHE A 2 16.22 4.61 -6.08
C PHE A 2 15.25 5.18 -5.04
N LYS A 3 14.78 6.41 -5.24
CA LYS A 3 13.79 7.04 -4.35
C LYS A 3 12.42 6.82 -4.98
N LEU A 4 11.53 6.10 -4.29
CA LEU A 4 10.13 6.01 -4.70
C LEU A 4 9.35 7.20 -4.11
N ASN A 5 8.70 7.98 -4.96
CA ASN A 5 7.83 9.07 -4.54
C ASN A 5 6.37 8.60 -4.38
N SER A 6 5.52 9.45 -3.79
CA SER A 6 4.11 9.12 -3.50
C SER A 6 3.32 8.67 -4.73
N ASN A 7 3.59 9.24 -5.91
CA ASN A 7 2.87 8.88 -7.14
C ASN A 7 3.27 7.48 -7.64
N GLU A 8 4.55 7.11 -7.51
CA GLU A 8 5.02 5.78 -7.91
C GLU A 8 4.40 4.69 -7.05
N LEU A 9 4.22 4.95 -5.75
CA LEU A 9 3.56 4.02 -4.86
C LEU A 9 2.07 3.93 -5.12
N ILE A 10 1.38 5.06 -5.34
CA ILE A 10 -0.02 5.04 -5.78
C ILE A 10 -0.15 4.20 -7.06
N ASN A 11 0.78 4.33 -8.01
CA ASN A 11 0.78 3.51 -9.21
C ASN A 11 0.98 2.01 -8.90
N ILE A 12 1.94 1.64 -8.03
CA ILE A 12 2.15 0.25 -7.61
C ILE A 12 0.87 -0.33 -7.01
N PHE A 13 0.22 0.39 -6.10
CA PHE A 13 -1.00 -0.12 -5.45
C PHE A 13 -2.21 -0.10 -6.38
N GLY A 14 -2.28 0.84 -7.33
CA GLY A 14 -3.26 0.83 -8.42
C GLY A 14 -3.07 -0.34 -9.37
N ILE A 15 -1.83 -0.79 -9.60
CA ILE A 15 -1.55 -2.03 -10.36
C ILE A 15 -2.07 -3.25 -9.60
N ILE A 16 -1.82 -3.33 -8.29
CA ILE A 16 -2.32 -4.44 -7.47
C ILE A 16 -3.86 -4.48 -7.49
N GLU A 17 -4.50 -3.32 -7.36
CA GLU A 17 -5.96 -3.18 -7.50
C GLU A 17 -6.44 -3.67 -8.87
N SER A 18 -5.81 -3.21 -9.96
CA SER A 18 -6.17 -3.60 -11.32
C SER A 18 -6.06 -5.12 -11.53
N ASN A 19 -4.99 -5.74 -11.01
CA ASN A 19 -4.79 -7.18 -11.09
C ASN A 19 -5.90 -7.96 -10.35
N GLU A 20 -6.34 -7.48 -9.18
CA GLU A 20 -7.46 -8.12 -8.48
C GLU A 20 -8.78 -8.01 -9.27
N VAL A 21 -9.03 -6.86 -9.90
CA VAL A 21 -10.20 -6.67 -10.76
C VAL A 21 -10.14 -7.61 -11.97
N GLU A 22 -8.97 -7.77 -12.60
CA GLU A 22 -8.75 -8.71 -13.71
C GLU A 22 -8.97 -10.17 -13.29
N ASP A 23 -8.64 -10.51 -12.03
CA ASP A 23 -8.91 -11.81 -11.39
C ASP A 23 -10.40 -12.02 -11.02
N GLY A 24 -11.28 -11.04 -11.26
CA GLY A 24 -12.70 -11.10 -10.92
C GLY A 24 -13.02 -10.82 -9.44
N LEU A 25 -12.10 -10.17 -8.72
CA LEU A 25 -12.30 -9.71 -7.35
C LEU A 25 -12.81 -8.26 -7.33
N ASN A 26 -13.21 -7.81 -6.15
CA ASN A 26 -13.77 -6.48 -5.94
C ASN A 26 -12.98 -5.72 -4.85
N PRO A 27 -11.72 -5.32 -5.12
CA PRO A 27 -11.04 -4.39 -4.23
C PRO A 27 -11.84 -3.09 -4.13
N THR A 28 -11.67 -2.37 -3.01
CA THR A 28 -12.37 -1.11 -2.76
C THR A 28 -11.39 0.02 -2.51
N PHE A 29 -11.64 1.14 -3.18
CA PHE A 29 -10.96 2.39 -2.96
C PHE A 29 -11.89 3.38 -2.26
N THR A 30 -11.46 3.90 -1.11
CA THR A 30 -12.19 4.95 -0.41
C THR A 30 -11.29 6.13 -0.08
N ARG A 31 -11.88 7.31 0.00
CA ARG A 31 -11.21 8.55 0.39
C ARG A 31 -11.96 9.18 1.54
N ASP A 32 -11.26 9.44 2.63
CA ASP A 32 -11.79 10.18 3.78
C ASP A 32 -10.88 11.36 4.07
N ASN A 33 -11.42 12.59 4.00
CA ASN A 33 -10.79 13.87 4.31
C ASN A 33 -9.35 14.03 3.77
N ASN A 34 -8.35 13.46 4.46
CA ASN A 34 -6.92 13.52 4.15
C ASN A 34 -6.24 12.17 3.92
N SER A 35 -7.01 11.09 3.78
CA SER A 35 -6.51 9.74 3.59
C SER A 35 -7.17 9.04 2.42
N PHE A 36 -6.38 8.25 1.72
CA PHE A 36 -6.81 7.29 0.73
C PHE A 36 -6.66 5.89 1.30
N TYR A 37 -7.60 5.01 1.00
CA TYR A 37 -7.59 3.63 1.46
C TYR A 37 -7.80 2.71 0.27
N TYR A 38 -6.93 1.71 0.16
CA TYR A 38 -7.10 0.56 -0.72
C TYR A 38 -7.37 -0.65 0.15
N LYS A 39 -8.46 -1.36 -0.11
CA LYS A 39 -8.74 -2.65 0.53
C LYS A 39 -8.86 -3.70 -0.56
N PHE A 40 -7.98 -4.67 -0.49
CA PHE A 40 -7.87 -5.82 -1.38
C PHE A 40 -8.62 -7.01 -0.79
N GLU A 41 -9.11 -7.90 -1.65
CA GLU A 41 -9.78 -9.14 -1.21
C GLU A 41 -8.75 -10.21 -0.81
N LYS A 42 -7.57 -10.23 -1.45
CA LYS A 42 -6.46 -11.12 -1.10
C LYS A 42 -5.42 -10.43 -0.22
N ILE A 43 -4.63 -11.24 0.47
CA ILE A 43 -3.39 -10.79 1.12
C ILE A 43 -2.30 -10.69 0.05
N HIS A 44 -1.66 -9.53 -0.01
CA HIS A 44 -0.51 -9.22 -0.85
C HIS A 44 0.74 -9.12 0.02
N PHE A 45 1.89 -9.28 -0.63
CA PHE A 45 3.19 -9.22 0.02
C PHE A 45 4.06 -8.16 -0.65
N LEU A 46 4.65 -7.29 0.16
CA LEU A 46 5.64 -6.32 -0.29
C LEU A 46 6.95 -6.61 0.44
N PHE A 47 8.04 -6.66 -0.31
CA PHE A 47 9.37 -6.84 0.26
C PHE A 47 10.03 -5.47 0.38
N ILE A 48 10.43 -5.10 1.60
CA ILE A 48 10.97 -3.79 1.92
C ILE A 48 12.12 -3.97 2.91
N ASN A 49 13.33 -3.53 2.60
CA ASN A 49 14.47 -3.56 3.55
C ASN A 49 14.72 -4.93 4.19
N ASN A 50 14.66 -6.01 3.40
CA ASN A 50 14.79 -7.38 3.92
C ASN A 50 13.65 -7.81 4.88
N VAL A 51 12.55 -7.06 4.93
CA VAL A 51 11.33 -7.38 5.67
C VAL A 51 10.21 -7.63 4.68
N THR A 52 9.52 -8.76 4.84
CA THR A 52 8.28 -9.04 4.11
C THR A 52 7.10 -8.46 4.89
N ILE A 53 6.34 -7.57 4.26
CA ILE A 53 5.10 -7.02 4.79
C ILE A 53 3.93 -7.70 4.08
N ALA A 54 3.12 -8.42 4.85
CA ALA A 54 1.84 -8.95 4.38
C ALA A 54 0.73 -7.95 4.67
N PHE A 55 -0.15 -7.68 3.71
CA PHE A 55 -1.24 -6.71 3.87
C PHE A 55 -2.41 -7.03 2.93
N ASN A 56 -3.62 -6.67 3.33
CA ASN A 56 -4.79 -6.64 2.45
C ASN A 56 -5.51 -5.28 2.50
N LYS A 57 -5.02 -4.35 3.31
CA LYS A 57 -5.50 -2.98 3.30
C LYS A 57 -4.32 -2.04 3.47
N LEU A 58 -4.42 -0.91 2.81
CA LEU A 58 -3.42 0.13 2.83
C LEU A 58 -4.09 1.49 3.03
N GLN A 59 -3.47 2.34 3.84
CA GLN A 59 -3.84 3.74 4.01
C GLN A 59 -2.68 4.63 3.61
N PHE A 60 -2.98 5.65 2.80
CA PHE A 60 -2.08 6.75 2.48
C PHE A 60 -2.62 8.04 3.06
N ASP A 61 -1.77 8.80 3.74
CA ASP A 61 -2.00 10.21 4.03
C ASP A 61 -0.84 11.06 3.48
N LYS A 62 -0.86 12.37 3.73
CA LYS A 62 0.17 13.30 3.22
C LYS A 62 1.60 12.92 3.65
N SER A 63 1.76 12.19 4.75
CA SER A 63 3.05 11.97 5.39
C SER A 63 3.38 10.51 5.64
N ASN A 64 2.44 9.58 5.50
CA ASN A 64 2.63 8.19 5.88
C ASN A 64 1.91 7.20 4.95
N ILE A 65 2.47 6.00 4.91
CA ILE A 65 1.84 4.78 4.40
C ILE A 65 1.64 3.85 5.59
N ARG A 66 0.44 3.27 5.73
CA ARG A 66 0.14 2.27 6.75
C ARG A 66 -0.40 1.01 6.08
N PHE A 67 0.15 -0.13 6.47
CA PHE A 67 -0.21 -1.46 5.98
C PHE A 67 -1.02 -2.19 7.05
N TYR A 68 -2.06 -2.90 6.62
CA TYR A 68 -2.99 -3.58 7.50
C TYR A 68 -3.28 -5.00 7.04
N ILE A 69 -3.57 -5.87 8.00
CA ILE A 69 -4.27 -7.14 7.79
C ILE A 69 -5.64 -7.02 8.48
N GLY A 70 -6.70 -6.98 7.68
CA GLY A 70 -8.04 -6.66 8.15
C GLY A 70 -8.12 -5.26 8.77
N ASN A 71 -8.35 -5.20 10.08
CA ASN A 71 -8.46 -3.95 10.83
C ASN A 71 -7.20 -3.61 11.64
N GLU A 72 -6.22 -4.51 11.70
CA GLU A 72 -5.00 -4.31 12.49
C GLU A 72 -3.88 -3.72 11.64
N ALA A 73 -3.25 -2.67 12.15
CA ALA A 73 -2.06 -2.09 11.52
C ALA A 73 -0.86 -2.98 11.80
N VAL A 74 -0.19 -3.46 10.75
CA VAL A 74 0.98 -4.36 10.87
C VAL A 74 2.28 -3.61 10.61
N SER A 75 2.23 -2.48 9.90
CA SER A 75 3.40 -1.63 9.65
C SER A 75 2.97 -0.21 9.27
N ALA A 76 3.82 0.77 9.58
CA ALA A 76 3.67 2.15 9.16
C ALA A 76 5.04 2.73 8.80
N THR A 77 5.11 3.48 7.72
CA THR A 77 6.33 4.15 7.27
C THR A 77 6.03 5.58 6.85
N SER A 78 6.95 6.51 7.16
CA SER A 78 6.84 7.89 6.72
C SER A 78 7.15 7.98 5.24
N ILE A 79 6.38 8.81 4.51
CA ILE A 79 6.58 9.00 3.08
C ILE A 79 7.95 9.58 2.76
N LEU A 80 8.45 10.45 3.63
CA LEU A 80 9.78 11.04 3.49
C LEU A 80 10.91 10.03 3.69
N ASN A 81 10.63 8.90 4.33
CA ASN A 81 11.60 7.82 4.59
C ASN A 81 11.42 6.64 3.63
N ILE A 82 10.59 6.79 2.58
CA ILE A 82 10.42 5.75 1.55
C ILE A 82 11.68 5.55 0.71
N GLU A 83 12.66 6.46 0.79
CA GLU A 83 13.98 6.27 0.19
C GLU A 83 14.69 5.00 0.69
N ASP A 84 14.29 4.51 1.87
CA ASP A 84 14.75 3.24 2.41
C ASP A 84 13.93 2.06 1.90
N ILE A 85 12.84 2.22 1.14
CA ILE A 85 12.07 1.10 0.61
C ILE A 85 12.75 0.53 -0.64
N ASN A 86 13.74 -0.35 -0.43
CA ASN A 86 14.22 -1.22 -1.49
C ASN A 86 13.15 -2.30 -1.77
N LEU A 87 12.47 -2.18 -2.91
CA LEU A 87 11.66 -3.23 -3.53
C LEU A 87 12.55 -4.22 -4.30
#